data_AF-A0A9P0MKB4-F1
#
_entry.id   AF-A0A9P0MKB4-F1
#
_cell.length_a   1.000
_cell.length_b   1.000
_cell.length_c   1.000
_cell.angle_alpha   90.00
_cell.angle_beta   90.00
_cell.angle_gamma   90.00
#
_symmetry.space_group_name_H-M   'P 1'
#
loop_
_entity.id
_entity.type
_entity.pdbx_description
1 polymer ?
#
loop_
_entity_poly.entity_id
_entity_poly.type
_entity_poly.pdbx_seq_one_letter_code
_entity_poly.pdbx_strand_id
1 'polypeptide(L)'
;MASVKSSNCDESLGNECAISISTITSPEVPRQGTIERAITKKQVKNGRAKISYYYSGTKGYFREYCESTTIHGFKYLSEKRSICERILWLLLISLSISACGFLISRIYNRFITSPVIVSFATKESPLYTIPFPAVTICPMTKAKKSVYDFTRGVYRFKAMRGLAPEEKRNAQYFALLCRYSQIYFYDSGKLSNDFNKIIDQMKLNLSEYTEECQVGENDPEPCENLFQPIILDEGICYTYNMLDRTAIFRDEVYRYKDYHKNEKTVNWDIDSGYTFNDSTPDGSFLNYPNNAYLSGYENGLHIKFRQLASELDYFCSPNSQGFKVSLHAPHVIPQLEKQFFQVPFGDAIMAAVQPKMTKTSQQVIKYHPDKRECYFSNEKYLRYFKQYTSSNCRLECYTNYTAKICECVRFYMPKKSSTDICGMSHICHFTNRVQMQWNSVLKQKETQHSATNQNDTSFCDCRRSCVEINYEVQLSQYAWNYGYMPLARFRDKKKESYRYARLSIFFKEDFFLTLERNELYGPIDFLANFGGLLGLFTGFSLLSLAEIVYFLSVRICCNFRLHKFWTGPKN
;
A
#
# COMPACT_ATOMS: atom_id res chain seq x y z
N MET A 1 -25.74 26.04 42.09
CA MET A 1 -26.51 25.05 42.89
C MET A 1 -27.97 25.15 42.49
N ALA A 2 -28.78 24.10 42.75
CA ALA A 2 -29.97 23.70 41.98
C ALA A 2 -29.58 23.22 40.56
N SER A 3 -29.79 21.99 40.05
CA SER A 3 -30.37 20.70 40.53
C SER A 3 -31.76 20.34 39.95
N VAL A 4 -31.91 19.06 39.54
CA VAL A 4 -33.18 18.30 39.33
C VAL A 4 -34.02 18.74 38.10
N LYS A 5 -34.64 17.86 37.28
CA LYS A 5 -34.75 16.38 37.25
C LYS A 5 -34.91 15.84 35.81
N SER A 6 -34.88 14.52 35.65
CA SER A 6 -35.27 13.80 34.42
C SER A 6 -36.78 13.50 34.34
N SER A 7 -37.26 13.23 33.12
CA SER A 7 -38.57 12.62 32.83
C SER A 7 -38.45 11.66 31.64
N ASN A 8 -38.97 10.44 31.76
CA ASN A 8 -39.00 9.46 30.68
C ASN A 8 -40.15 9.75 29.69
N CYS A 9 -40.04 9.19 28.48
CA CYS A 9 -41.19 8.94 27.61
C CYS A 9 -41.41 7.42 27.53
N ASP A 10 -42.66 7.00 27.29
CA ASP A 10 -43.08 5.60 27.24
C ASP A 10 -43.94 5.37 25.98
N GLU A 11 -43.87 4.20 25.37
CA GLU A 11 -44.40 3.98 24.01
C GLU A 11 -45.86 3.49 24.00
N SER A 12 -46.80 4.33 23.52
CA SER A 12 -48.02 3.84 22.87
C SER A 12 -48.72 4.92 22.04
N LEU A 13 -49.20 4.53 20.85
CA LEU A 13 -50.06 5.29 19.92
C LEU A 13 -49.48 6.64 19.44
N GLY A 14 -48.95 6.63 18.21
CA GLY A 14 -48.18 7.75 17.67
C GLY A 14 -48.97 9.00 17.31
N ASN A 15 -48.40 10.16 17.67
CA ASN A 15 -48.55 11.47 17.03
C ASN A 15 -47.29 12.32 17.35
N GLU A 16 -47.11 13.45 16.67
CA GLU A 16 -45.84 14.20 16.65
C GLU A 16 -45.49 14.87 18.01
N CYS A 17 -44.32 14.52 18.57
CA CYS A 17 -43.74 15.19 19.75
C CYS A 17 -43.07 16.52 19.37
N ALA A 18 -43.87 17.56 19.09
CA ALA A 18 -43.37 18.92 18.85
C ALA A 18 -42.93 19.61 20.16
N ILE A 19 -41.64 19.92 20.31
CA ILE A 19 -41.11 20.75 21.41
C ILE A 19 -41.16 22.22 21.01
N SER A 20 -41.87 23.03 21.79
CA SER A 20 -42.06 24.46 21.56
C SER A 20 -40.95 25.32 22.17
N ILE A 21 -40.51 26.35 21.43
CA ILE A 21 -39.60 27.39 21.93
C ILE A 21 -40.44 28.65 22.22
N SER A 22 -40.47 29.07 23.47
CA SER A 22 -41.28 30.21 23.93
C SER A 22 -40.52 31.54 23.83
N THR A 23 -40.77 32.30 22.75
CA THR A 23 -40.42 33.73 22.69
C THR A 23 -41.28 34.52 23.68
N ILE A 24 -40.66 35.10 24.70
CA ILE A 24 -41.32 36.04 25.63
C ILE A 24 -41.18 37.46 25.09
N THR A 25 -42.32 38.07 24.74
CA THR A 25 -42.44 39.49 24.36
C THR A 25 -42.54 40.39 25.59
N SER A 26 -41.89 41.57 25.55
CA SER A 26 -42.10 42.63 26.56
C SER A 26 -43.22 43.60 26.14
N PRO A 27 -44.06 44.11 27.07
CA PRO A 27 -45.30 44.82 26.71
C PRO A 27 -45.28 46.36 26.83
N GLU A 28 -46.07 46.98 25.95
CA GLU A 28 -46.95 48.16 26.13
C GLU A 28 -46.44 49.53 26.65
N VAL A 29 -47.36 50.52 26.55
CA VAL A 29 -47.15 51.97 26.55
C VAL A 29 -47.99 52.64 27.66
N PRO A 30 -47.45 53.61 28.43
CA PRO A 30 -48.24 54.42 29.35
C PRO A 30 -48.95 55.61 28.65
N ARG A 31 -50.08 56.05 29.24
CA ARG A 31 -51.05 56.98 28.62
C ARG A 31 -50.65 58.47 28.64
N GLN A 32 -51.41 59.24 27.86
CA GLN A 32 -51.32 60.71 27.73
C GLN A 32 -51.57 61.47 29.04
N GLY A 33 -50.95 62.65 29.16
CA GLY A 33 -51.30 63.71 30.12
C GLY A 33 -51.24 65.08 29.43
N THR A 34 -52.21 65.96 29.69
CA THR A 34 -52.48 67.14 28.86
C THR A 34 -51.85 68.42 29.43
N ILE A 35 -51.07 69.15 28.61
CA ILE A 35 -50.78 70.59 28.80
C ILE A 35 -50.91 71.31 27.44
N GLU A 36 -51.54 72.48 27.44
CA GLU A 36 -51.81 73.31 26.27
C GLU A 36 -50.91 74.56 26.24
N ARG A 37 -50.70 75.13 25.05
CA ARG A 37 -50.00 76.42 24.75
C ARG A 37 -48.46 76.36 24.88
N ALA A 38 -47.68 77.07 24.07
CA ALA A 38 -48.01 78.21 23.20
C ALA A 38 -47.35 78.12 21.80
N ILE A 39 -47.99 78.74 20.79
CA ILE A 39 -47.47 78.81 19.42
C ILE A 39 -46.50 79.98 19.28
N THR A 40 -45.25 79.71 18.91
CA THR A 40 -44.38 80.70 18.23
C THR A 40 -43.70 80.08 17.02
N LYS A 41 -43.94 80.66 15.84
CA LYS A 41 -43.34 80.19 14.57
C LYS A 41 -41.85 80.54 14.55
N LYS A 42 -40.98 79.55 14.32
CA LYS A 42 -39.62 79.79 13.83
C LYS A 42 -39.28 78.80 12.71
N GLN A 43 -38.60 79.30 11.67
CA GLN A 43 -38.49 78.62 10.38
C GLN A 43 -37.53 77.43 10.42
N VAL A 44 -37.85 76.40 9.64
CA VAL A 44 -36.94 75.28 9.35
C VAL A 44 -35.71 75.81 8.60
N LYS A 45 -34.51 75.58 9.16
CA LYS A 45 -33.26 75.60 8.39
C LYS A 45 -32.64 74.21 8.40
N ASN A 46 -32.55 73.61 7.21
CA ASN A 46 -31.94 72.29 7.01
C ASN A 46 -30.42 72.35 7.28
N GLY A 47 -29.99 71.78 8.41
CA GLY A 47 -28.59 71.74 8.84
C GLY A 47 -27.92 70.38 8.62
N ARG A 48 -27.88 69.85 7.40
CA ARG A 48 -27.06 68.66 7.10
C ARG A 48 -25.57 69.03 7.16
N ALA A 49 -24.92 68.71 8.27
CA ALA A 49 -23.47 68.88 8.43
C ALA A 49 -22.70 67.98 7.44
N LYS A 50 -22.18 68.57 6.35
CA LYS A 50 -21.22 67.91 5.46
C LYS A 50 -19.85 67.86 6.14
N ILE A 51 -19.49 66.71 6.72
CA ILE A 51 -18.11 66.42 7.08
C ILE A 51 -17.31 66.23 5.78
N SER A 52 -16.49 67.21 5.41
CA SER A 52 -15.77 67.25 4.15
C SER A 52 -14.29 66.90 4.35
N TYR A 53 -13.95 65.61 4.26
CA TYR A 53 -12.55 65.17 4.20
C TYR A 53 -11.97 65.49 2.82
N TYR A 54 -11.34 66.66 2.70
CA TYR A 54 -10.63 67.07 1.49
C TYR A 54 -9.24 66.42 1.45
N TYR A 55 -9.13 65.33 0.70
CA TYR A 55 -7.87 64.64 0.41
C TYR A 55 -7.45 64.90 -1.04
N SER A 56 -6.32 65.60 -1.20
CA SER A 56 -5.74 65.89 -2.52
C SER A 56 -4.48 65.08 -2.79
N GLY A 57 -4.33 64.64 -4.04
CA GLY A 57 -3.17 63.88 -4.53
C GLY A 57 -3.01 62.48 -3.91
N THR A 58 -1.93 61.82 -4.30
CA THR A 58 -1.62 60.42 -3.91
C THR A 58 -1.50 60.23 -2.40
N LYS A 59 -0.88 61.20 -1.72
CA LYS A 59 -0.71 61.22 -0.27
C LYS A 59 -2.04 61.36 0.47
N GLY A 60 -2.99 62.11 -0.09
CA GLY A 60 -4.36 62.19 0.44
C GLY A 60 -5.10 60.86 0.28
N TYR A 61 -5.05 60.26 -0.91
CA TYR A 61 -5.72 58.99 -1.21
C TYR A 61 -5.21 57.82 -0.36
N PHE A 62 -3.88 57.71 -0.18
CA PHE A 62 -3.30 56.72 0.72
C PHE A 62 -3.70 56.96 2.19
N ARG A 63 -3.83 58.22 2.61
CA ARG A 63 -4.27 58.58 3.95
C ARG A 63 -5.73 58.19 4.20
N GLU A 64 -6.61 58.39 3.22
CA GLU A 64 -8.01 57.95 3.23
C GLU A 64 -8.12 56.43 3.39
N TYR A 65 -7.34 55.67 2.61
CA TYR A 65 -7.26 54.21 2.73
C TYR A 65 -6.80 53.78 4.13
N CYS A 66 -5.70 54.34 4.64
CA CYS A 66 -5.18 53.98 5.97
C CYS A 66 -6.11 54.39 7.12
N GLU A 67 -6.96 55.41 6.96
CA GLU A 67 -8.01 55.75 7.94
C GLU A 67 -9.24 54.83 7.86
N SER A 68 -9.45 54.16 6.72
CA SER A 68 -10.64 53.34 6.43
C SER A 68 -10.42 51.84 6.57
N THR A 69 -9.17 51.35 6.47
CA THR A 69 -8.89 49.91 6.33
C THR A 69 -8.98 49.13 7.64
N THR A 70 -9.41 47.87 7.55
CA THR A 70 -9.39 46.90 8.65
C THR A 70 -8.00 46.32 8.94
N ILE A 71 -6.98 46.57 8.10
CA ILE A 71 -5.62 46.07 8.36
C ILE A 71 -5.00 46.79 9.56
N HIS A 72 -4.60 46.01 10.56
CA HIS A 72 -4.06 46.51 11.82
C HIS A 72 -2.75 47.30 11.62
N GLY A 73 -2.54 48.33 12.43
CA GLY A 73 -1.35 49.18 12.40
C GLY A 73 -1.40 50.33 11.38
N PHE A 74 -1.94 50.12 10.17
CA PHE A 74 -1.90 51.10 9.07
C PHE A 74 -2.52 52.47 9.45
N LYS A 75 -3.58 52.46 10.27
CA LYS A 75 -4.21 53.67 10.82
C LYS A 75 -3.24 54.59 11.56
N TYR A 76 -2.30 54.04 12.33
CA TYR A 76 -1.36 54.82 13.13
C TYR A 76 -0.26 55.50 12.30
N LEU A 77 -0.02 55.04 11.06
CA LEU A 77 0.81 55.75 10.08
C LEU A 77 0.12 57.02 9.57
N SER A 78 -1.22 57.00 9.54
CA SER A 78 -2.09 58.04 8.98
C SER A 78 -2.41 59.15 9.99
N GLU A 79 -2.78 58.78 11.21
CA GLU A 79 -3.17 59.68 12.31
C GLU A 79 -2.11 60.77 12.57
N LYS A 80 -2.55 61.97 13.00
CA LYS A 80 -1.68 63.10 13.38
C LYS A 80 -0.93 62.78 14.68
N ARG A 81 0.21 62.11 14.56
CA ARG A 81 1.09 61.64 15.65
C ARG A 81 2.50 62.18 15.52
N SER A 82 3.33 62.00 16.55
CA SER A 82 4.76 62.33 16.49
C SER A 82 5.48 61.49 15.41
N ILE A 83 6.62 62.00 14.94
CA ILE A 83 7.46 61.29 13.96
C ILE A 83 8.00 59.98 14.59
N CYS A 84 8.35 60.01 15.88
CA CYS A 84 8.85 58.84 16.62
C CYS A 84 7.81 57.71 16.71
N GLU A 85 6.55 58.02 17.04
CA GLU A 85 5.46 57.03 17.03
C GLU A 85 5.26 56.39 15.65
N ARG A 86 5.31 57.20 14.59
CA ARG A 86 5.12 56.72 13.22
C ARG A 86 6.26 55.81 12.76
N ILE A 87 7.50 56.10 13.16
CA ILE A 87 8.65 55.21 12.94
C ILE A 87 8.48 53.91 13.73
N LEU A 88 8.08 53.97 15.00
CA LEU A 88 7.82 52.79 15.83
C LEU A 88 6.74 51.89 15.22
N TRP A 89 5.60 52.44 14.81
CA TRP A 89 4.54 51.68 14.16
C TRP A 89 4.97 51.09 12.81
N LEU A 90 5.75 51.82 12.01
CA LEU A 90 6.28 51.32 10.75
C LEU A 90 7.24 50.12 10.99
N LEU A 91 8.10 50.18 12.00
CA LEU A 91 8.97 49.08 12.41
C LEU A 91 8.17 47.86 12.90
N LEU A 92 7.15 48.07 13.74
CA LEU A 92 6.28 46.98 14.23
C LEU A 92 5.50 46.30 13.09
N ILE A 93 4.94 47.07 12.16
CA ILE A 93 4.26 46.55 10.97
C ILE A 93 5.23 45.79 10.07
N SER A 94 6.43 46.33 9.82
CA SER A 94 7.47 45.69 9.01
C SER A 94 7.95 44.37 9.62
N LEU A 95 8.16 44.33 10.94
CA LEU A 95 8.50 43.11 11.68
C LEU A 95 7.39 42.07 11.61
N SER A 96 6.13 42.49 11.81
CA SER A 96 4.96 41.62 11.76
C SER A 96 4.77 40.98 10.37
N ILE A 97 4.85 41.78 9.30
CA ILE A 97 4.77 41.30 7.91
C ILE A 97 5.93 40.35 7.60
N SER A 98 7.15 40.65 8.07
CA SER A 98 8.33 39.79 7.86
C SER A 98 8.19 38.44 8.56
N ALA A 99 7.72 38.42 9.82
CA ALA A 99 7.48 37.20 10.57
C ALA A 99 6.35 36.35 9.96
N CYS A 100 5.26 37.01 9.54
CA CYS A 100 4.15 36.36 8.84
C CYS A 100 4.62 35.72 7.52
N GLY A 101 5.36 36.47 6.69
CA GLY A 101 5.92 35.97 5.43
C GLY A 101 6.90 34.81 5.61
N PHE A 102 7.74 34.84 6.65
CA PHE A 102 8.61 33.72 7.02
C PHE A 102 7.80 32.47 7.38
N LEU A 103 6.79 32.59 8.25
CA LEU A 103 5.96 31.45 8.66
C LEU A 103 5.13 30.89 7.50
N ILE A 104 4.56 31.75 6.65
CA ILE A 104 3.88 31.35 5.41
C ILE A 104 4.84 30.58 4.49
N SER A 105 6.08 31.07 4.30
CA SER A 105 7.11 30.36 3.53
C SER A 105 7.44 28.99 4.12
N ARG A 106 7.55 28.87 5.45
CA ARG A 106 7.79 27.58 6.13
C ARG A 106 6.63 26.59 5.95
N ILE A 107 5.38 27.05 6.00
CA ILE A 107 4.20 26.21 5.73
C ILE A 107 4.12 25.82 4.26
N TYR A 108 4.32 26.76 3.33
CA TYR A 108 4.32 26.51 1.88
C TYR A 108 5.39 25.50 1.46
N ASN A 109 6.60 25.61 2.00
CA ASN A 109 7.65 24.63 1.78
C ASN A 109 7.23 23.24 2.29
N ARG A 110 6.69 23.12 3.51
CA ARG A 110 6.21 21.85 4.07
C ARG A 110 5.07 21.24 3.23
N PHE A 111 4.14 22.07 2.75
CA PHE A 111 3.04 21.68 1.87
C PHE A 111 3.55 21.08 0.55
N ILE A 112 4.62 21.63 -0.03
CA ILE A 112 5.22 21.12 -1.27
C ILE A 112 6.07 19.87 -1.04
N THR A 113 6.88 19.81 0.03
CA THR A 113 7.82 18.71 0.29
C THR A 113 7.19 17.47 0.89
N SER A 114 6.05 17.59 1.58
CA SER A 114 5.47 16.49 2.36
C SER A 114 3.94 16.50 2.34
N PRO A 115 3.30 16.29 1.16
CA PRO A 115 1.85 16.33 1.03
C PRO A 115 1.12 15.08 1.56
N VAL A 116 1.83 14.00 1.90
CA VAL A 116 1.25 12.71 2.32
C VAL A 116 1.73 12.35 3.73
N ILE A 117 0.83 11.76 4.53
CA ILE A 117 1.12 11.13 5.82
C ILE A 117 0.61 9.69 5.81
N VAL A 118 1.27 8.81 6.58
CA VAL A 118 0.79 7.44 6.83
C VAL A 118 0.24 7.38 8.25
N SER A 119 -1.01 6.95 8.40
CA SER A 119 -1.69 6.71 9.67
C SER A 119 -2.27 5.29 9.71
N PHE A 120 -2.79 4.87 10.85
CA PHE A 120 -3.77 3.79 10.87
C PHE A 120 -5.14 4.31 10.42
N ALA A 121 -5.97 3.43 9.86
CA ALA A 121 -7.39 3.70 9.61
C ALA A 121 -8.14 3.94 10.93
N THR A 122 -9.19 4.76 10.92
CA THR A 122 -10.04 5.03 12.10
C THR A 122 -11.02 3.90 12.43
N LYS A 123 -11.17 2.92 11.52
CA LYS A 123 -12.02 1.74 11.67
C LYS A 123 -11.27 0.50 11.18
N GLU A 124 -11.42 -0.60 11.89
CA GLU A 124 -10.89 -1.90 11.49
C GLU A 124 -11.63 -2.46 10.27
N SER A 125 -10.92 -3.23 9.46
CA SER A 125 -11.41 -3.88 8.24
C SER A 125 -11.73 -5.35 8.53
N PRO A 126 -12.90 -5.88 8.16
CA PRO A 126 -13.25 -7.28 8.39
C PRO A 126 -12.58 -8.23 7.36
N LEU A 127 -12.26 -9.46 7.78
CA LEU A 127 -11.54 -10.44 6.96
C LEU A 127 -12.14 -10.69 5.56
N TYR A 128 -13.47 -10.68 5.42
CA TYR A 128 -14.12 -10.98 4.13
C TYR A 128 -13.76 -9.98 3.01
N THR A 129 -13.20 -8.82 3.33
CA THR A 129 -12.75 -7.81 2.36
C THR A 129 -11.39 -8.13 1.70
N ILE A 130 -10.68 -9.15 2.19
CA ILE A 130 -9.38 -9.58 1.67
C ILE A 130 -9.40 -11.08 1.31
N PRO A 131 -8.51 -11.55 0.43
CA PRO A 131 -8.34 -12.98 0.20
C PRO A 131 -7.68 -13.65 1.41
N PHE A 132 -8.05 -14.91 1.64
CA PHE A 132 -7.20 -15.83 2.39
C PHE A 132 -5.85 -15.91 1.65
N PRO A 133 -4.70 -15.93 2.35
CA PRO A 133 -3.40 -15.90 1.70
C PRO A 133 -3.26 -16.98 0.63
N ALA A 134 -2.57 -16.66 -0.46
CA ALA A 134 -2.08 -17.71 -1.34
C ALA A 134 -1.01 -18.52 -0.60
N VAL A 135 -1.20 -19.84 -0.56
CA VAL A 135 -0.39 -20.78 0.23
C VAL A 135 0.48 -21.58 -0.72
N THR A 136 1.75 -21.24 -0.81
CA THR A 136 2.72 -21.94 -1.66
C THR A 136 3.57 -22.90 -0.85
N ILE A 137 3.63 -24.16 -1.28
CA ILE A 137 4.31 -25.28 -0.61
C ILE A 137 5.33 -25.89 -1.56
N CYS A 138 6.59 -25.95 -1.11
CA CYS A 138 7.70 -26.56 -1.84
C CYS A 138 8.28 -27.72 -1.00
N PRO A 139 8.34 -28.96 -1.52
CA PRO A 139 9.05 -30.02 -0.83
C PRO A 139 10.56 -29.73 -0.77
N MET A 140 11.22 -30.13 0.31
CA MET A 140 12.67 -30.01 0.45
C MET A 140 13.41 -31.14 -0.29
N THR A 141 12.76 -32.30 -0.43
CA THR A 141 13.16 -33.33 -1.41
C THR A 141 12.78 -32.83 -2.80
N LYS A 142 13.74 -32.76 -3.73
CA LYS A 142 13.52 -32.20 -5.09
C LYS A 142 13.28 -33.24 -6.18
N ALA A 143 13.69 -34.49 -5.96
CA ALA A 143 13.41 -35.61 -6.84
C ALA A 143 12.96 -36.84 -6.04
N LYS A 144 12.09 -37.65 -6.64
CA LYS A 144 11.78 -38.99 -6.14
C LYS A 144 13.04 -39.86 -6.32
N LYS A 145 13.64 -40.30 -5.21
CA LYS A 145 14.95 -40.97 -5.20
C LYS A 145 14.98 -42.30 -5.96
N SER A 146 13.86 -43.02 -6.00
CA SER A 146 13.72 -44.23 -6.84
C SER A 146 13.71 -43.95 -8.34
N VAL A 147 13.41 -42.71 -8.75
CA VAL A 147 13.52 -42.24 -10.15
C VAL A 147 14.90 -41.62 -10.40
N TYR A 148 15.40 -40.78 -9.47
CA TYR A 148 16.70 -40.13 -9.59
C TYR A 148 17.40 -39.95 -8.23
N ASP A 149 18.41 -40.79 -7.95
CA ASP A 149 19.27 -40.71 -6.78
C ASP A 149 20.36 -39.64 -7.00
N PHE A 150 20.01 -38.38 -6.71
CA PHE A 150 20.89 -37.23 -6.87
C PHE A 150 22.17 -37.36 -6.03
N THR A 151 22.05 -37.78 -4.77
CA THR A 151 23.19 -38.10 -3.89
C THR A 151 24.22 -38.99 -4.59
N ARG A 152 23.79 -40.11 -5.20
CA ARG A 152 24.65 -41.04 -5.95
C ARG A 152 25.29 -40.39 -7.18
N GLY A 153 24.57 -39.52 -7.88
CA GLY A 153 25.09 -38.74 -9.01
C GLY A 153 26.28 -37.87 -8.62
N VAL A 154 26.16 -37.09 -7.53
CA VAL A 154 27.23 -36.22 -7.04
C VAL A 154 28.45 -37.04 -6.56
N TYR A 155 28.24 -38.16 -5.86
CA TYR A 155 29.37 -39.01 -5.44
C TYR A 155 30.11 -39.66 -6.60
N ARG A 156 29.42 -40.08 -7.68
CA ARG A 156 30.08 -40.57 -8.89
C ARG A 156 30.92 -39.48 -9.57
N PHE A 157 30.38 -38.26 -9.65
CA PHE A 157 31.08 -37.12 -10.24
C PHE A 157 32.35 -36.77 -9.45
N LYS A 158 32.24 -36.66 -8.11
CA LYS A 158 33.37 -36.41 -7.20
C LYS A 158 34.45 -37.50 -7.27
N ALA A 159 34.07 -38.75 -7.56
CA ALA A 159 35.01 -39.87 -7.68
C ALA A 159 35.73 -39.95 -9.04
N MET A 160 35.57 -38.96 -9.94
CA MET A 160 36.07 -38.95 -11.32
C MET A 160 35.69 -40.20 -12.14
N ARG A 161 34.69 -40.96 -11.70
CA ARG A 161 34.09 -42.05 -12.49
C ARG A 161 33.23 -41.40 -13.56
N GLY A 162 33.54 -41.64 -14.83
CA GLY A 162 32.79 -41.07 -15.95
C GLY A 162 31.27 -41.19 -15.75
N LEU A 163 30.58 -40.05 -15.79
CA LEU A 163 29.12 -40.00 -15.93
C LEU A 163 28.81 -40.10 -17.41
N ALA A 164 27.74 -40.80 -17.77
CA ALA A 164 27.17 -40.67 -19.11
C ALA A 164 26.76 -39.18 -19.33
N PRO A 165 26.76 -38.67 -20.57
CA PRO A 165 26.42 -37.26 -20.84
C PRO A 165 25.05 -36.84 -20.27
N GLU A 166 24.09 -37.77 -20.28
CA GLU A 166 22.78 -37.62 -19.65
C GLU A 166 22.84 -37.52 -18.12
N GLU A 167 23.59 -38.39 -17.44
CA GLU A 167 23.77 -38.32 -15.99
C GLU A 167 24.42 -36.99 -15.58
N LYS A 168 25.40 -36.51 -16.36
CA LYS A 168 26.05 -35.21 -16.15
C LYS A 168 25.05 -34.05 -16.33
N ARG A 169 24.24 -34.07 -17.40
CA ARG A 169 23.21 -33.07 -17.68
C ARG A 169 22.16 -33.01 -16.56
N ASN A 170 21.65 -34.16 -16.14
CA ASN A 170 20.65 -34.27 -15.09
C ASN A 170 21.23 -33.80 -13.73
N ALA A 171 22.50 -34.10 -13.44
CA ALA A 171 23.19 -33.59 -12.24
C ALA A 171 23.37 -32.06 -12.26
N GLN A 172 23.72 -31.48 -13.42
CA GLN A 172 23.77 -30.02 -13.60
C GLN A 172 22.40 -29.36 -13.42
N TYR A 173 21.32 -30.00 -13.88
CA TYR A 173 19.95 -29.52 -13.68
C TYR A 173 19.57 -29.51 -12.19
N PHE A 174 19.85 -30.59 -11.46
CA PHE A 174 19.59 -30.65 -10.02
C PHE A 174 20.52 -29.76 -9.18
N ALA A 175 21.71 -29.42 -9.67
CA ALA A 175 22.56 -28.42 -9.03
C ALA A 175 21.96 -26.99 -9.00
N LEU A 176 21.02 -26.68 -9.91
CA LEU A 176 20.24 -25.44 -9.83
C LEU A 176 19.25 -25.43 -8.65
N LEU A 177 18.78 -26.61 -8.22
CA LEU A 177 17.79 -26.77 -7.14
C LEU A 177 18.45 -27.04 -5.77
N CYS A 178 19.57 -27.77 -5.77
CA CYS A 178 20.21 -28.32 -4.58
C CYS A 178 21.47 -27.53 -4.20
N ARG A 179 21.30 -26.41 -3.49
CA ARG A 179 22.38 -25.44 -3.15
C ARG A 179 23.71 -26.07 -2.68
N TYR A 180 23.68 -27.11 -1.84
CA TYR A 180 24.90 -27.74 -1.32
C TYR A 180 25.80 -28.37 -2.41
N SER A 181 25.21 -28.77 -3.54
CA SER A 181 25.93 -29.40 -4.65
C SER A 181 26.64 -28.44 -5.60
N GLN A 182 26.36 -27.14 -5.52
CA GLN A 182 26.76 -26.14 -6.53
C GLN A 182 28.28 -26.04 -6.72
N ILE A 183 29.05 -26.30 -5.65
CA ILE A 183 30.51 -26.35 -5.64
C ILE A 183 31.10 -27.41 -6.60
N TYR A 184 30.32 -28.42 -7.00
CA TYR A 184 30.76 -29.47 -7.91
C TYR A 184 30.45 -29.16 -9.39
N PHE A 185 29.72 -28.07 -9.71
CA PHE A 185 29.18 -27.82 -11.07
C PHE A 185 29.34 -26.37 -11.61
N TYR A 186 30.18 -25.53 -10.99
CA TYR A 186 30.44 -24.11 -11.37
C TYR A 186 30.75 -23.88 -12.86
N ASP A 187 31.31 -24.88 -13.54
CA ASP A 187 31.53 -24.89 -14.99
C ASP A 187 30.36 -25.58 -15.74
N SER A 188 29.20 -24.94 -15.70
CA SER A 188 28.07 -25.27 -16.57
C SER A 188 27.52 -24.01 -17.22
N GLY A 189 27.61 -23.96 -18.56
CA GLY A 189 27.20 -22.82 -19.38
C GLY A 189 25.69 -22.68 -19.51
N LYS A 190 25.20 -22.26 -20.68
CA LYS A 190 23.76 -22.22 -20.97
C LYS A 190 23.19 -23.65 -21.01
N LEU A 191 22.00 -23.83 -20.45
CA LEU A 191 21.28 -25.10 -20.37
C LEU A 191 20.07 -25.10 -21.30
N SER A 192 19.80 -26.27 -21.87
CA SER A 192 18.72 -26.50 -22.83
C SER A 192 17.32 -26.33 -22.20
N ASN A 193 16.37 -25.95 -23.04
CA ASN A 193 14.96 -25.71 -22.69
C ASN A 193 14.22 -26.95 -22.17
N ASP A 194 14.78 -28.16 -22.32
CA ASP A 194 14.24 -29.40 -21.75
C ASP A 194 14.40 -29.49 -20.22
N PHE A 195 15.14 -28.58 -19.57
CA PHE A 195 15.24 -28.50 -18.10
C PHE A 195 13.90 -28.71 -17.39
N ASN A 196 12.86 -27.96 -17.79
CA ASN A 196 11.52 -28.03 -17.18
C ASN A 196 10.87 -29.41 -17.34
N LYS A 197 11.14 -30.10 -18.45
CA LYS A 197 10.65 -31.45 -18.73
C LYS A 197 11.36 -32.49 -17.84
N ILE A 198 12.67 -32.39 -17.70
CA ILE A 198 13.45 -33.34 -16.88
C ILE A 198 13.09 -33.23 -15.39
N ILE A 199 12.98 -32.00 -14.84
CA ILE A 199 12.60 -31.84 -13.42
C ILE A 199 11.15 -32.29 -13.17
N ASP A 200 10.24 -32.11 -14.14
CA ASP A 200 8.84 -32.55 -14.06
C ASP A 200 8.68 -34.08 -14.19
N GLN A 201 9.63 -34.77 -14.83
CA GLN A 201 9.71 -36.24 -14.86
C GLN A 201 10.28 -36.83 -13.57
N MET A 202 11.07 -36.06 -12.81
CA MET A 202 11.78 -36.54 -11.61
C MET A 202 11.17 -36.06 -10.28
N LYS A 203 10.22 -35.12 -10.32
CA LYS A 203 9.54 -34.54 -9.13
C LYS A 203 8.83 -35.61 -8.29
N LEU A 204 8.42 -35.21 -7.10
CA LEU A 204 7.33 -35.87 -6.37
C LEU A 204 6.00 -35.25 -6.80
N ASN A 205 4.98 -36.07 -7.03
CA ASN A 205 3.61 -35.59 -7.19
C ASN A 205 3.03 -35.19 -5.82
N LEU A 206 2.03 -34.32 -5.81
CA LEU A 206 1.46 -33.79 -4.56
C LEU A 206 0.88 -34.90 -3.69
N SER A 207 0.10 -35.80 -4.29
CA SER A 207 -0.44 -37.03 -3.68
C SER A 207 0.62 -37.99 -3.10
N GLU A 208 1.91 -37.87 -3.45
CA GLU A 208 3.01 -38.65 -2.86
C GLU A 208 3.59 -38.03 -1.58
N TYR A 209 3.33 -36.74 -1.32
CA TYR A 209 3.78 -36.05 -0.10
C TYR A 209 2.66 -35.44 0.77
N THR A 210 1.42 -35.37 0.27
CA THR A 210 0.21 -35.06 1.06
C THR A 210 -0.68 -36.29 1.27
N GLU A 211 -1.48 -36.27 2.32
CA GLU A 211 -2.51 -37.26 2.63
C GLU A 211 -3.90 -36.72 2.29
N GLU A 212 -4.24 -35.55 2.83
CA GLU A 212 -5.51 -34.85 2.65
C GLU A 212 -5.31 -33.34 2.89
N CYS A 213 -6.20 -32.53 2.31
CA CYS A 213 -6.34 -31.11 2.57
C CYS A 213 -7.79 -30.81 2.98
N GLN A 214 -7.97 -29.83 3.87
CA GLN A 214 -9.28 -29.40 4.36
C GLN A 214 -9.32 -27.87 4.42
N VAL A 215 -10.43 -27.26 3.99
CA VAL A 215 -10.62 -25.79 4.00
C VAL A 215 -11.90 -25.48 4.77
N GLY A 216 -11.77 -24.79 5.91
CA GLY A 216 -12.90 -24.60 6.82
C GLY A 216 -13.42 -25.93 7.38
N GLU A 217 -14.71 -25.94 7.74
CA GLU A 217 -15.44 -27.12 8.22
C GLU A 217 -15.82 -28.13 7.09
N ASN A 218 -15.40 -27.91 5.84
CA ASN A 218 -15.67 -28.84 4.73
C ASN A 218 -14.99 -30.20 4.96
N ASP A 219 -15.49 -31.25 4.29
CA ASP A 219 -14.86 -32.58 4.33
C ASP A 219 -13.41 -32.56 3.77
N PRO A 220 -12.48 -33.34 4.33
CA PRO A 220 -11.12 -33.45 3.78
C PRO A 220 -11.09 -34.10 2.39
N GLU A 221 -10.40 -33.46 1.45
CA GLU A 221 -10.30 -33.89 0.05
C GLU A 221 -8.83 -34.07 -0.42
N PRO A 222 -8.60 -34.69 -1.60
CA PRO A 222 -7.27 -34.75 -2.19
C PRO A 222 -6.73 -33.35 -2.50
N CYS A 223 -5.54 -33.01 -1.98
CA CYS A 223 -4.92 -31.69 -2.18
C CYS A 223 -4.75 -31.28 -3.65
N GLU A 224 -4.72 -32.24 -4.59
CA GLU A 224 -4.62 -32.01 -6.04
C GLU A 224 -5.86 -31.29 -6.63
N ASN A 225 -7.01 -31.30 -5.94
CA ASN A 225 -8.20 -30.51 -6.29
C ASN A 225 -8.05 -29.00 -5.95
N LEU A 226 -7.22 -28.69 -4.95
CA LEU A 226 -7.05 -27.35 -4.36
C LEU A 226 -5.78 -26.63 -4.81
N PHE A 227 -4.72 -27.39 -5.12
CA PHE A 227 -3.36 -26.87 -5.33
C PHE A 227 -2.87 -27.07 -6.77
N GLN A 228 -2.55 -25.97 -7.44
CA GLN A 228 -1.99 -25.97 -8.79
C GLN A 228 -0.44 -25.99 -8.77
N PRO A 229 0.25 -26.72 -9.68
CA PRO A 229 1.71 -26.78 -9.72
C PRO A 229 2.31 -25.47 -10.26
N ILE A 230 3.42 -25.00 -9.69
CA ILE A 230 4.11 -23.76 -10.06
C ILE A 230 5.64 -23.96 -10.04
N ILE A 231 6.37 -23.26 -10.92
CA ILE A 231 7.84 -23.26 -10.94
C ILE A 231 8.34 -21.99 -10.25
N LEU A 232 9.14 -22.15 -9.21
CA LEU A 232 9.63 -21.08 -8.34
C LEU A 232 11.14 -21.26 -8.08
N ASP A 233 11.72 -20.35 -7.31
CA ASP A 233 13.15 -20.36 -6.97
C ASP A 233 13.61 -21.61 -6.18
N GLU A 234 12.68 -22.33 -5.56
CA GLU A 234 12.88 -23.64 -4.93
C GLU A 234 12.63 -24.86 -5.85
N GLY A 235 12.33 -24.66 -7.14
CA GLY A 235 12.01 -25.73 -8.09
C GLY A 235 10.51 -25.86 -8.37
N ILE A 236 10.02 -27.11 -8.47
CA ILE A 236 8.57 -27.38 -8.58
C ILE A 236 7.95 -27.32 -7.18
N CYS A 237 6.92 -26.49 -7.07
CA CYS A 237 6.11 -26.30 -5.88
C CYS A 237 4.64 -26.37 -6.27
N TYR A 238 3.74 -26.30 -5.29
CA TYR A 238 2.30 -26.28 -5.51
C TYR A 238 1.68 -25.13 -4.70
N THR A 239 0.65 -24.48 -5.24
CA THR A 239 0.07 -23.27 -4.64
C THR A 239 -1.46 -23.32 -4.59
N TYR A 240 -2.03 -22.95 -3.44
CA TYR A 240 -3.46 -22.76 -3.23
C TYR A 240 -3.78 -21.26 -3.21
N ASN A 241 -4.99 -20.91 -3.66
CA ASN A 241 -5.55 -19.56 -3.68
C ASN A 241 -4.73 -18.48 -4.45
N MET A 242 -3.96 -18.89 -5.44
CA MET A 242 -3.19 -17.99 -6.32
C MET A 242 -3.91 -17.78 -7.67
N LEU A 243 -3.93 -16.54 -8.17
CA LEU A 243 -4.57 -16.19 -9.44
C LEU A 243 -3.98 -16.99 -10.62
N ASP A 244 -4.75 -17.12 -11.70
CA ASP A 244 -4.26 -17.73 -12.93
C ASP A 244 -3.06 -16.97 -13.53
N ARG A 245 -2.14 -17.71 -14.16
CA ARG A 245 -0.99 -17.17 -14.88
C ARG A 245 -1.34 -16.12 -15.94
N THR A 246 -2.53 -16.13 -16.53
CA THR A 246 -2.99 -15.12 -17.50
C THR A 246 -3.49 -13.84 -16.83
N ALA A 247 -3.82 -13.84 -15.54
CA ALA A 247 -4.05 -12.62 -14.77
C ALA A 247 -2.72 -11.95 -14.38
N ILE A 248 -1.72 -12.74 -13.99
CA ILE A 248 -0.43 -12.22 -13.50
C ILE A 248 0.56 -11.88 -14.63
N PHE A 249 0.74 -12.78 -15.60
CA PHE A 249 1.76 -12.66 -16.66
C PHE A 249 1.18 -12.22 -18.02
N ARG A 250 1.98 -11.47 -18.79
CA ARG A 250 1.72 -11.19 -20.21
C ARG A 250 1.95 -12.43 -21.07
N ASP A 251 1.31 -12.45 -22.23
CA ASP A 251 1.28 -13.60 -23.13
C ASP A 251 2.61 -13.88 -23.87
N GLU A 252 3.58 -12.96 -23.81
CA GLU A 252 4.96 -13.22 -24.26
C GLU A 252 5.81 -14.04 -23.26
N VAL A 253 5.29 -14.33 -22.06
CA VAL A 253 5.98 -15.14 -21.05
C VAL A 253 5.80 -16.63 -21.35
N TYR A 254 6.90 -17.37 -21.35
CA TYR A 254 6.95 -18.82 -21.51
C TYR A 254 6.08 -19.55 -20.46
N ARG A 255 5.18 -20.41 -20.93
CA ARG A 255 4.25 -21.22 -20.13
C ARG A 255 4.58 -22.70 -20.32
N TYR A 256 4.88 -23.42 -19.25
CA TYR A 256 5.16 -24.87 -19.28
C TYR A 256 3.92 -25.67 -18.90
N LYS A 257 3.39 -26.49 -19.82
CA LYS A 257 2.15 -27.28 -19.62
C LYS A 257 1.02 -26.41 -18.99
N ASP A 258 0.31 -26.95 -18.02
CA ASP A 258 -0.72 -26.29 -17.21
C ASP A 258 -0.17 -25.78 -15.86
N TYR A 259 1.15 -25.59 -15.72
CA TYR A 259 1.71 -24.98 -14.53
C TYR A 259 1.17 -23.56 -14.35
N HIS A 260 0.74 -23.24 -13.13
CA HIS A 260 0.13 -21.99 -12.72
C HIS A 260 -1.17 -21.67 -13.48
N LYS A 261 -1.82 -22.69 -14.05
CA LYS A 261 -3.14 -22.57 -14.67
C LYS A 261 -4.24 -22.73 -13.63
N ASN A 262 -5.24 -21.86 -13.67
CA ASN A 262 -6.45 -21.92 -12.86
C ASN A 262 -7.65 -21.51 -13.74
N GLU A 263 -8.72 -22.31 -13.73
CA GLU A 263 -9.91 -22.09 -14.57
C GLU A 263 -11.05 -21.38 -13.81
N LYS A 264 -10.80 -20.94 -12.56
CA LYS A 264 -11.76 -20.18 -11.75
C LYS A 264 -11.87 -18.72 -12.19
N THR A 265 -13.10 -18.24 -12.33
CA THR A 265 -13.42 -16.84 -12.65
C THR A 265 -12.95 -15.90 -11.55
N VAL A 266 -11.98 -15.03 -11.85
CA VAL A 266 -11.46 -14.03 -10.90
C VAL A 266 -12.47 -12.88 -10.74
N ASN A 267 -12.88 -12.60 -9.50
CA ASN A 267 -13.76 -11.48 -9.14
C ASN A 267 -13.12 -10.54 -8.10
N TRP A 268 -11.78 -10.47 -8.08
CA TRP A 268 -11.01 -9.69 -7.11
C TRP A 268 -9.86 -8.94 -7.78
N ASP A 269 -9.63 -7.70 -7.33
CA ASP A 269 -8.43 -6.93 -7.60
C ASP A 269 -7.85 -6.33 -6.31
N ILE A 270 -6.54 -6.01 -6.32
CA ILE A 270 -5.86 -5.43 -5.15
C ILE A 270 -6.25 -3.97 -4.88
N ASP A 271 -6.51 -3.17 -5.90
CA ASP A 271 -6.85 -1.75 -5.75
C ASP A 271 -8.36 -1.54 -5.47
N SER A 272 -9.25 -2.35 -6.08
CA SER A 272 -10.72 -2.24 -5.87
C SER A 272 -11.33 -3.25 -4.86
N GLY A 273 -10.66 -4.35 -4.54
CA GLY A 273 -11.23 -5.45 -3.75
C GLY A 273 -12.14 -6.39 -4.57
N TYR A 274 -13.07 -7.06 -3.90
CA TYR A 274 -14.02 -7.97 -4.53
C TYR A 274 -15.12 -7.24 -5.31
N THR A 275 -15.35 -7.65 -6.55
CA THR A 275 -16.54 -7.30 -7.32
C THR A 275 -17.65 -8.30 -7.02
N PHE A 276 -18.59 -7.88 -6.17
CA PHE A 276 -19.84 -8.60 -5.93
C PHE A 276 -20.77 -8.40 -7.15
N ASN A 277 -20.63 -9.28 -8.14
CA ASN A 277 -21.67 -9.43 -9.17
C ASN A 277 -22.83 -10.23 -8.57
N ASP A 278 -24.05 -10.00 -9.09
CA ASP A 278 -25.26 -10.67 -8.60
C ASP A 278 -25.17 -12.20 -8.64
N SER A 279 -25.93 -12.81 -7.73
CA SER A 279 -25.90 -14.23 -7.36
C SER A 279 -25.70 -15.21 -8.51
N THR A 280 -24.91 -16.26 -8.27
CA THR A 280 -25.08 -17.50 -9.03
C THR A 280 -26.52 -18.01 -8.85
N PRO A 281 -27.10 -18.77 -9.81
CA PRO A 281 -28.47 -19.27 -9.69
C PRO A 281 -28.73 -20.16 -8.46
N ASP A 282 -27.66 -20.64 -7.83
CA ASP A 282 -27.63 -21.51 -6.64
C ASP A 282 -27.42 -20.71 -5.34
N GLY A 283 -27.39 -19.36 -5.40
CA GLY A 283 -27.19 -18.47 -4.25
C GLY A 283 -25.77 -18.47 -3.66
N SER A 284 -24.82 -19.20 -4.26
CA SER A 284 -23.46 -19.35 -3.74
C SER A 284 -22.54 -18.19 -4.15
N PHE A 285 -21.93 -17.54 -3.16
CA PHE A 285 -20.92 -16.49 -3.35
C PHE A 285 -19.54 -17.09 -3.63
N LEU A 286 -19.36 -17.67 -4.83
CA LEU A 286 -18.09 -18.23 -5.30
C LEU A 286 -17.08 -17.12 -5.67
N ASN A 287 -16.57 -16.42 -4.64
CA ASN A 287 -15.46 -15.48 -4.79
C ASN A 287 -14.18 -16.24 -5.15
N TYR A 288 -13.43 -15.74 -6.13
CA TYR A 288 -12.07 -16.18 -6.39
C TYR A 288 -11.09 -15.00 -6.56
N PRO A 289 -10.00 -14.92 -5.77
CA PRO A 289 -9.55 -15.87 -4.75
C PRO A 289 -10.54 -16.01 -3.58
N ASN A 290 -10.48 -17.15 -2.89
CA ASN A 290 -11.31 -17.42 -1.72
C ASN A 290 -10.97 -16.39 -0.61
N ASN A 291 -11.99 -15.76 -0.03
CA ASN A 291 -11.88 -14.97 1.21
C ASN A 291 -12.11 -15.87 2.45
N ALA A 292 -11.85 -15.32 3.64
CA ALA A 292 -12.30 -15.91 4.90
C ALA A 292 -13.31 -14.98 5.57
N TYR A 293 -14.38 -15.55 6.12
CA TYR A 293 -15.43 -14.79 6.79
C TYR A 293 -15.22 -14.68 8.30
N LEU A 294 -14.53 -15.68 8.89
CA LEU A 294 -14.25 -15.82 10.32
C LEU A 294 -12.78 -16.19 10.54
N SER A 295 -12.29 -15.88 11.72
CA SER A 295 -10.98 -16.28 12.24
C SER A 295 -11.05 -17.59 13.04
N GLY A 296 -9.93 -17.97 13.66
CA GLY A 296 -9.85 -19.17 14.49
C GLY A 296 -9.59 -20.45 13.68
N TYR A 297 -9.24 -21.52 14.40
CA TYR A 297 -8.61 -22.71 13.84
C TYR A 297 -9.48 -23.42 12.78
N GLU A 298 -10.74 -23.70 13.08
CA GLU A 298 -11.65 -24.47 12.21
C GLU A 298 -11.99 -23.75 10.88
N ASN A 299 -11.76 -22.43 10.80
CA ASN A 299 -11.93 -21.62 9.58
C ASN A 299 -10.66 -21.59 8.70
N GLY A 300 -9.70 -22.49 8.95
CA GLY A 300 -8.38 -22.49 8.32
C GLY A 300 -8.24 -23.39 7.09
N LEU A 301 -7.03 -23.41 6.54
CA LEU A 301 -6.53 -24.46 5.65
C LEU A 301 -5.71 -25.45 6.48
N HIS A 302 -6.12 -26.71 6.50
CA HIS A 302 -5.42 -27.81 7.14
C HIS A 302 -4.83 -28.76 6.11
N ILE A 303 -3.60 -29.22 6.34
CA ILE A 303 -2.87 -30.09 5.44
C ILE A 303 -2.16 -31.17 6.26
N LYS A 304 -2.39 -32.44 5.91
CA LYS A 304 -1.60 -33.56 6.42
C LYS A 304 -0.56 -33.95 5.37
N PHE A 305 0.71 -33.93 5.76
CA PHE A 305 1.81 -34.41 4.95
C PHE A 305 2.22 -35.83 5.36
N ARG A 306 2.56 -36.65 4.37
CA ARG A 306 3.11 -38.01 4.52
C ARG A 306 4.16 -38.20 3.43
N GLN A 307 5.41 -38.49 3.74
CA GLN A 307 6.43 -38.82 2.70
C GLN A 307 7.19 -40.10 3.08
N LEU A 308 7.38 -41.00 2.13
CA LEU A 308 8.07 -42.27 2.36
C LEU A 308 9.57 -42.05 2.63
N ALA A 309 10.09 -42.55 3.76
CA ALA A 309 11.46 -42.24 4.19
C ALA A 309 12.57 -42.76 3.25
N SER A 310 12.30 -43.77 2.42
CA SER A 310 13.24 -44.24 1.40
C SER A 310 13.42 -43.26 0.23
N GLU A 311 12.45 -42.38 0.00
CA GLU A 311 12.46 -41.38 -1.07
C GLU A 311 13.16 -40.07 -0.68
N LEU A 312 13.65 -39.95 0.56
CA LEU A 312 14.33 -38.75 1.06
C LEU A 312 15.76 -38.64 0.51
N ASP A 313 16.08 -37.47 -0.06
CA ASP A 313 17.45 -37.05 -0.38
C ASP A 313 17.93 -36.00 0.64
N TYR A 314 18.92 -36.40 1.44
CA TYR A 314 19.54 -35.57 2.47
C TYR A 314 20.72 -34.72 1.94
N PHE A 315 21.21 -34.97 0.72
CA PHE A 315 22.33 -34.22 0.16
C PHE A 315 21.87 -32.90 -0.47
N CYS A 316 20.66 -32.86 -1.02
CA CYS A 316 20.05 -31.66 -1.56
C CYS A 316 19.72 -30.63 -0.46
N SER A 317 19.26 -31.10 0.70
CA SER A 317 18.92 -30.30 1.89
C SER A 317 19.49 -30.94 3.17
N PRO A 318 20.77 -30.69 3.51
CA PRO A 318 21.44 -31.37 4.62
C PRO A 318 21.02 -30.90 6.01
N ASN A 319 20.54 -29.66 6.15
CA ASN A 319 20.31 -29.03 7.46
C ASN A 319 18.88 -29.25 7.99
N SER A 320 17.91 -29.53 7.12
CA SER A 320 16.51 -29.80 7.49
C SER A 320 15.75 -30.52 6.38
N GLN A 321 14.64 -31.16 6.75
CA GLN A 321 13.81 -32.01 5.89
C GLN A 321 12.33 -31.78 6.22
N GLY A 322 11.46 -31.88 5.20
CA GLY A 322 10.06 -31.50 5.27
C GLY A 322 9.69 -30.58 4.12
N PHE A 323 8.96 -29.50 4.42
CA PHE A 323 8.41 -28.57 3.44
C PHE A 323 8.77 -27.12 3.76
N LYS A 324 9.00 -26.31 2.73
CA LYS A 324 9.05 -24.84 2.83
C LYS A 324 7.69 -24.29 2.43
N VAL A 325 7.18 -23.34 3.20
CA VAL A 325 5.86 -22.73 2.97
C VAL A 325 5.99 -21.21 2.96
N SER A 326 5.31 -20.56 2.03
CA SER A 326 5.25 -19.10 1.91
C SER A 326 3.81 -18.65 1.76
N LEU A 327 3.43 -17.61 2.51
CA LEU A 327 2.14 -16.92 2.37
C LEU A 327 2.33 -15.60 1.64
N HIS A 328 1.46 -15.31 0.67
CA HIS A 328 1.58 -14.11 -0.18
C HIS A 328 0.22 -13.67 -0.72
N ALA A 329 0.17 -12.47 -1.30
CA ALA A 329 -0.99 -12.00 -2.04
C ALA A 329 -1.22 -12.86 -3.31
N PRO A 330 -2.47 -13.18 -3.67
CA PRO A 330 -2.80 -14.02 -4.83
C PRO A 330 -2.26 -13.57 -6.19
N HIS A 331 -1.91 -12.28 -6.35
CA HIS A 331 -1.37 -11.69 -7.58
C HIS A 331 0.17 -11.55 -7.58
N VAL A 332 0.85 -11.99 -6.52
CA VAL A 332 2.32 -11.85 -6.33
C VAL A 332 3.01 -13.20 -6.49
N ILE A 333 4.08 -13.26 -7.29
CA ILE A 333 4.95 -14.43 -7.34
C ILE A 333 5.80 -14.50 -6.06
N PRO A 334 5.74 -15.59 -5.26
CA PRO A 334 6.56 -15.74 -4.06
C PRO A 334 8.03 -15.98 -4.41
N GLN A 335 8.91 -15.65 -3.46
CA GLN A 335 10.36 -15.88 -3.55
C GLN A 335 10.83 -16.60 -2.28
N LEU A 336 10.87 -17.93 -2.31
CA LEU A 336 11.22 -18.75 -1.16
C LEU A 336 12.71 -18.71 -0.83
N GLU A 337 13.57 -18.14 -1.69
CA GLU A 337 14.92 -17.74 -1.28
C GLU A 337 14.92 -16.61 -0.22
N LYS A 338 13.81 -15.87 -0.07
CA LYS A 338 13.72 -14.66 0.77
C LYS A 338 12.77 -14.78 1.96
N GLN A 339 11.59 -15.34 1.77
CA GLN A 339 10.56 -15.44 2.81
C GLN A 339 9.84 -16.78 2.74
N PHE A 340 10.05 -17.59 3.78
CA PHE A 340 9.39 -18.88 3.98
C PHE A 340 9.47 -19.25 5.47
N PHE A 341 8.57 -20.11 5.91
CA PHE A 341 8.74 -20.91 7.12
C PHE A 341 8.89 -22.39 6.75
N GLN A 342 9.29 -23.22 7.71
CA GLN A 342 9.50 -24.65 7.51
C GLN A 342 8.46 -25.46 8.28
N VAL A 343 8.00 -26.54 7.66
CA VAL A 343 7.16 -27.57 8.27
C VAL A 343 8.00 -28.85 8.31
N PRO A 344 8.69 -29.14 9.43
CA PRO A 344 9.57 -30.29 9.55
C PRO A 344 8.77 -31.58 9.80
N PHE A 345 9.39 -32.72 9.48
CA PHE A 345 8.81 -34.03 9.80
C PHE A 345 8.83 -34.33 11.30
N GLY A 346 7.70 -34.81 11.81
CA GLY A 346 7.49 -35.14 13.22
C GLY A 346 6.67 -34.11 14.00
N ASP A 347 6.44 -32.91 13.43
CA ASP A 347 5.74 -31.82 14.09
C ASP A 347 4.40 -31.47 13.41
N ALA A 348 3.54 -30.80 14.18
CA ALA A 348 2.39 -30.06 13.70
C ALA A 348 2.63 -28.57 13.91
N ILE A 349 2.52 -27.80 12.83
CA ILE A 349 2.70 -26.35 12.81
C ILE A 349 1.34 -25.66 12.70
N MET A 350 1.08 -24.75 13.63
CA MET A 350 -0.07 -23.84 13.60
C MET A 350 0.42 -22.45 13.20
N ALA A 351 -0.07 -21.96 12.08
CA ALA A 351 0.27 -20.68 11.48
C ALA A 351 -0.90 -19.72 11.65
N ALA A 352 -0.89 -18.97 12.76
CA ALA A 352 -1.87 -17.91 13.01
C ALA A 352 -1.49 -16.67 12.20
N VAL A 353 -2.34 -16.30 11.24
CA VAL A 353 -2.09 -15.24 10.26
C VAL A 353 -2.68 -13.92 10.74
N GLN A 354 -1.89 -12.85 10.65
CA GLN A 354 -2.35 -11.48 10.83
C GLN A 354 -2.08 -10.68 9.53
N PRO A 355 -3.11 -10.21 8.82
CA PRO A 355 -2.93 -9.46 7.57
C PRO A 355 -2.49 -8.03 7.86
N LYS A 356 -1.51 -7.55 7.12
CA LYS A 356 -1.08 -6.14 7.09
C LYS A 356 -1.39 -5.56 5.73
N MET A 357 -2.51 -4.84 5.65
CA MET A 357 -2.89 -4.09 4.47
C MET A 357 -2.44 -2.64 4.58
N THR A 358 -1.89 -2.09 3.50
CA THR A 358 -1.72 -0.65 3.31
C THR A 358 -2.59 -0.20 2.14
N LYS A 359 -3.38 0.84 2.32
CA LYS A 359 -4.15 1.53 1.26
C LYS A 359 -3.67 2.96 1.09
N THR A 360 -4.00 3.57 -0.04
CA THR A 360 -3.72 4.99 -0.33
C THR A 360 -5.03 5.67 -0.69
N SER A 361 -5.30 6.84 -0.12
CA SER A 361 -6.60 7.49 -0.22
C SER A 361 -6.88 8.07 -1.61
N GLN A 362 -8.17 8.23 -1.95
CA GLN A 362 -8.64 8.78 -3.23
C GLN A 362 -8.16 10.23 -3.47
N GLN A 363 -7.83 10.99 -2.41
CA GLN A 363 -7.18 12.30 -2.53
C GLN A 363 -5.73 12.15 -3.04
N VAL A 364 -4.98 11.18 -2.50
CA VAL A 364 -3.55 10.97 -2.80
C VAL A 364 -3.31 10.39 -4.22
N ILE A 365 -4.32 9.79 -4.85
CA ILE A 365 -4.23 9.33 -6.26
C ILE A 365 -3.90 10.48 -7.23
N LYS A 366 -4.29 11.71 -6.89
CA LYS A 366 -4.06 12.91 -7.72
C LYS A 366 -2.60 13.39 -7.74
N TYR A 367 -1.76 12.91 -6.81
CA TYR A 367 -0.36 13.30 -6.71
C TYR A 367 0.53 12.42 -7.60
N HIS A 368 1.50 13.02 -8.30
CA HIS A 368 2.47 12.26 -9.10
C HIS A 368 3.19 11.19 -8.26
N PRO A 369 3.50 9.99 -8.79
CA PRO A 369 4.18 8.92 -8.05
C PRO A 369 5.40 9.35 -7.24
N ASP A 370 6.18 10.32 -7.73
CA ASP A 370 7.35 10.86 -7.00
C ASP A 370 7.01 11.62 -5.71
N LYS A 371 5.82 12.23 -5.62
CA LYS A 371 5.38 12.99 -4.42
C LYS A 371 4.72 12.12 -3.34
N ARG A 372 4.23 10.94 -3.70
CA ARG A 372 3.61 9.96 -2.79
C ARG A 372 4.44 8.69 -2.58
N GLU A 373 5.56 8.59 -3.28
CA GLU A 373 6.54 7.51 -3.25
C GLU A 373 6.01 6.09 -3.53
N CYS A 374 4.88 5.98 -4.24
CA CYS A 374 4.24 4.71 -4.59
C CYS A 374 3.58 4.72 -5.98
N TYR A 375 3.41 3.52 -6.54
CA TYR A 375 2.66 3.25 -7.78
C TYR A 375 1.42 2.39 -7.50
N PHE A 376 0.30 2.67 -8.17
CA PHE A 376 -0.85 1.76 -8.27
C PHE A 376 -0.60 0.65 -9.30
N SER A 377 -1.45 -0.40 -9.31
CA SER A 377 -1.22 -1.62 -10.10
C SER A 377 -1.13 -1.38 -11.62
N ASN A 378 -1.73 -0.31 -12.12
CA ASN A 378 -1.89 -0.01 -13.55
C ASN A 378 -0.96 1.12 -14.06
N GLU A 379 -0.29 1.87 -13.19
CA GLU A 379 0.45 3.08 -13.57
C GLU A 379 1.80 2.81 -14.22
N LYS A 380 2.45 1.70 -13.83
CA LYS A 380 3.79 1.37 -14.29
C LYS A 380 3.79 0.08 -15.10
N TYR A 381 3.98 0.22 -16.42
CA TYR A 381 4.13 -0.89 -17.33
C TYR A 381 5.32 -1.78 -16.93
N LEU A 382 5.03 -3.07 -16.69
CA LEU A 382 6.02 -4.15 -16.59
C LEU A 382 5.92 -5.02 -17.84
N ARG A 383 7.06 -5.47 -18.37
CA ARG A 383 7.18 -6.27 -19.59
C ARG A 383 6.56 -7.66 -19.42
N TYR A 384 6.85 -8.35 -18.32
CA TYR A 384 6.42 -9.72 -18.11
C TYR A 384 5.13 -9.82 -17.30
N PHE A 385 4.80 -8.79 -16.52
CA PHE A 385 3.65 -8.77 -15.61
C PHE A 385 2.53 -7.84 -16.11
N LYS A 386 1.27 -8.21 -15.90
CA LYS A 386 0.11 -7.36 -16.23
C LYS A 386 -0.07 -6.25 -15.20
N GLN A 387 0.09 -6.56 -13.91
CA GLN A 387 -0.02 -5.62 -12.78
C GLN A 387 1.34 -5.30 -12.15
N TYR A 388 1.53 -4.03 -11.78
CA TYR A 388 2.66 -3.56 -11.00
C TYR A 388 2.56 -4.02 -9.54
N THR A 389 3.62 -4.64 -9.05
CA THR A 389 3.93 -4.69 -7.61
C THR A 389 5.41 -4.45 -7.39
N SER A 390 5.80 -4.02 -6.20
CA SER A 390 7.24 -3.85 -5.88
C SER A 390 8.03 -5.16 -6.01
N SER A 391 7.40 -6.32 -5.77
CA SER A 391 8.01 -7.65 -5.97
C SER A 391 8.17 -7.98 -7.46
N ASN A 392 7.10 -7.83 -8.25
CA ASN A 392 7.10 -8.12 -9.69
C ASN A 392 8.10 -7.21 -10.44
N CYS A 393 8.16 -5.92 -10.10
CA CYS A 393 9.13 -4.97 -10.63
C CYS A 393 10.58 -5.38 -10.33
N ARG A 394 10.86 -5.80 -9.09
CA ARG A 394 12.19 -6.27 -8.68
C ARG A 394 12.57 -7.56 -9.40
N LEU A 395 11.66 -8.52 -9.52
CA LEU A 395 11.91 -9.77 -10.27
C LEU A 395 12.18 -9.50 -11.75
N GLU A 396 11.43 -8.59 -12.38
CA GLU A 396 11.69 -8.15 -13.76
C GLU A 396 13.03 -7.43 -13.90
N CYS A 397 13.39 -6.56 -12.95
CA CYS A 397 14.71 -5.92 -12.92
C CYS A 397 15.85 -6.94 -12.87
N TYR A 398 15.80 -7.91 -11.95
CA TYR A 398 16.82 -8.97 -11.85
C TYR A 398 16.85 -9.87 -13.08
N THR A 399 15.70 -10.13 -13.70
CA THR A 399 15.58 -10.88 -14.96
C THR A 399 16.28 -10.14 -16.10
N ASN A 400 15.94 -8.87 -16.33
CA ASN A 400 16.53 -8.05 -17.40
C ASN A 400 18.03 -7.82 -17.18
N TYR A 401 18.47 -7.63 -15.93
CA TYR A 401 19.88 -7.51 -15.57
C TYR A 401 20.65 -8.81 -15.85
N THR A 402 20.11 -9.97 -15.44
CA THR A 402 20.74 -11.28 -15.68
C THR A 402 20.82 -11.56 -17.18
N ALA A 403 19.75 -11.30 -17.94
CA ALA A 403 19.74 -11.45 -19.39
C ALA A 403 20.78 -10.55 -20.09
N LYS A 404 21.01 -9.32 -19.61
CA LYS A 404 21.98 -8.36 -20.18
C LYS A 404 23.44 -8.78 -19.96
N ILE A 405 23.76 -9.46 -18.85
CA ILE A 405 25.15 -9.84 -18.51
C ILE A 405 25.47 -11.29 -18.90
N CYS A 406 24.48 -12.18 -18.85
CA CYS A 406 24.69 -13.62 -19.01
C CYS A 406 24.04 -14.22 -20.25
N GLU A 407 23.25 -13.44 -21.01
CA GLU A 407 22.50 -13.90 -22.20
C GLU A 407 21.62 -15.15 -21.94
N CYS A 408 21.21 -15.32 -20.69
CA CYS A 408 20.35 -16.39 -20.16
C CYS A 408 19.64 -15.84 -18.91
N VAL A 409 18.67 -16.58 -18.38
CA VAL A 409 18.05 -16.26 -17.08
C VAL A 409 17.95 -17.48 -16.19
N ARG A 410 17.70 -17.30 -14.88
CA ARG A 410 17.43 -18.43 -13.99
C ARG A 410 16.14 -19.15 -14.40
N PHE A 411 16.03 -20.44 -14.09
CA PHE A 411 14.92 -21.29 -14.54
C PHE A 411 13.53 -20.75 -14.13
N TYR A 412 13.40 -20.19 -12.94
CA TYR A 412 12.16 -19.59 -12.40
C TYR A 412 11.89 -18.15 -12.85
N MET A 413 12.84 -17.47 -13.50
CA MET A 413 12.63 -16.09 -13.96
C MET A 413 11.69 -16.08 -15.18
N PRO A 414 10.79 -15.06 -15.30
CA PRO A 414 9.99 -14.88 -16.50
C PRO A 414 10.88 -14.67 -17.72
N LYS A 415 10.49 -15.23 -18.87
CA LYS A 415 11.30 -15.23 -20.10
C LYS A 415 10.46 -15.54 -21.32
N LYS A 416 11.04 -15.40 -22.52
CA LYS A 416 10.48 -15.96 -23.75
C LYS A 416 10.95 -17.41 -23.93
N SER A 417 10.28 -18.15 -24.81
CA SER A 417 10.67 -19.53 -25.17
C SER A 417 12.06 -19.65 -25.82
N SER A 418 12.57 -18.56 -26.38
CA SER A 418 13.89 -18.47 -27.02
C SER A 418 15.01 -18.01 -26.07
N THR A 419 14.77 -17.98 -24.76
CA THR A 419 15.76 -17.50 -23.77
C THR A 419 16.27 -18.68 -22.94
N ASP A 420 17.56 -19.01 -23.13
CA ASP A 420 18.21 -20.11 -22.43
C ASP A 420 18.18 -19.98 -20.91
N ILE A 421 18.26 -21.12 -20.23
CA ILE A 421 18.39 -21.19 -18.79
C ILE A 421 19.88 -21.12 -18.41
N CYS A 422 20.25 -20.26 -17.48
CA CYS A 422 21.61 -20.23 -16.96
C CYS A 422 21.90 -21.52 -16.18
N GLY A 423 23.00 -22.20 -16.52
CA GLY A 423 23.59 -23.21 -15.65
C GLY A 423 24.22 -22.60 -14.41
N MET A 424 24.99 -23.42 -13.68
CA MET A 424 25.71 -23.01 -12.47
C MET A 424 26.96 -22.18 -12.78
N SER A 425 27.04 -21.59 -13.98
CA SER A 425 28.10 -20.68 -14.42
C SER A 425 28.46 -19.69 -13.32
N HIS A 426 29.73 -19.74 -12.94
CA HIS A 426 30.23 -19.24 -11.66
C HIS A 426 30.18 -17.68 -11.60
N ILE A 427 30.00 -16.98 -12.75
CA ILE A 427 29.64 -15.53 -12.81
C ILE A 427 28.13 -15.31 -12.59
N CYS A 428 27.30 -16.04 -13.32
CA CYS A 428 25.87 -15.77 -13.46
C CYS A 428 25.02 -16.24 -12.28
N HIS A 429 25.44 -17.31 -11.61
CA HIS A 429 24.75 -17.78 -10.40
C HIS A 429 24.97 -16.84 -9.20
N PHE A 430 26.18 -16.26 -9.06
CA PHE A 430 26.53 -15.38 -7.94
C PHE A 430 25.99 -13.94 -8.05
N THR A 431 24.97 -13.75 -8.90
CA THR A 431 24.12 -12.55 -8.96
C THR A 431 23.49 -12.17 -7.61
N ASN A 432 23.44 -13.05 -6.61
CA ASN A 432 23.06 -12.69 -5.24
C ASN A 432 24.09 -11.79 -4.52
N ARG A 433 25.35 -11.70 -4.98
CA ARG A 433 26.29 -10.64 -4.54
C ARG A 433 26.00 -9.31 -5.25
N VAL A 434 25.65 -9.36 -6.54
CA VAL A 434 25.22 -8.17 -7.28
C VAL A 434 23.94 -7.56 -6.66
N GLN A 435 23.00 -8.39 -6.22
CA GLN A 435 21.82 -7.99 -5.44
C GLN A 435 22.17 -7.14 -4.21
N MET A 436 23.30 -7.41 -3.53
CA MET A 436 23.79 -6.59 -2.40
C MET A 436 24.41 -5.28 -2.88
N GLN A 437 25.27 -5.34 -3.90
CA GLN A 437 25.98 -4.17 -4.44
C GLN A 437 25.05 -3.19 -5.18
N TRP A 438 23.93 -3.69 -5.72
CA TRP A 438 22.82 -2.91 -6.25
C TRP A 438 22.06 -2.17 -5.15
N ASN A 439 21.79 -2.84 -4.02
CA ASN A 439 21.08 -2.24 -2.88
C ASN A 439 21.88 -1.09 -2.23
N SER A 440 23.22 -1.14 -2.24
CA SER A 440 24.05 -0.01 -1.80
C SER A 440 24.03 1.17 -2.79
N VAL A 441 24.00 0.92 -4.10
CA VAL A 441 23.87 1.97 -5.13
C VAL A 441 22.50 2.66 -5.06
N LEU A 442 21.42 1.91 -4.81
CA LEU A 442 20.09 2.51 -4.60
C LEU A 442 20.10 3.49 -3.41
N LYS A 443 20.64 3.08 -2.25
CA LYS A 443 20.72 3.93 -1.05
C LYS A 443 21.57 5.21 -1.25
N GLN A 444 22.57 5.17 -2.13
CA GLN A 444 23.33 6.37 -2.52
C GLN A 444 22.55 7.29 -3.48
N LYS A 445 21.78 6.74 -4.43
CA LYS A 445 20.95 7.55 -5.34
C LYS A 445 19.70 8.13 -4.64
N GLU A 446 19.17 7.48 -3.60
CA GLU A 446 18.11 8.05 -2.74
C GLU A 446 18.60 9.31 -1.97
N THR A 447 19.89 9.39 -1.63
CA THR A 447 20.48 10.53 -0.90
C THR A 447 21.03 11.65 -1.78
N GLN A 448 21.01 11.50 -3.11
CA GLN A 448 21.41 12.55 -4.06
C GLN A 448 20.34 12.77 -5.15
N HIS A 449 19.54 13.82 -4.99
CA HIS A 449 18.60 14.35 -5.99
C HIS A 449 19.31 14.97 -7.21
N SER A 450 20.15 14.21 -7.92
CA SER A 450 20.60 14.47 -9.30
C SER A 450 21.39 13.28 -9.86
N ALA A 451 20.81 12.56 -10.82
CA ALA A 451 21.50 11.54 -11.60
C ALA A 451 21.31 11.84 -13.11
N THR A 452 21.85 12.97 -13.57
CA THR A 452 21.67 13.53 -14.92
C THR A 452 22.40 12.77 -16.05
N ASN A 453 22.96 11.60 -15.78
CA ASN A 453 23.64 10.77 -16.77
C ASN A 453 22.69 9.73 -17.38
N GLN A 454 22.01 10.11 -18.48
CA GLN A 454 21.01 9.30 -19.18
C GLN A 454 21.53 7.94 -19.74
N ASN A 455 22.85 7.76 -19.82
CA ASN A 455 23.47 6.52 -20.31
C ASN A 455 23.59 5.42 -19.24
N ASP A 456 23.32 5.71 -17.95
CA ASP A 456 23.40 4.72 -16.88
C ASP A 456 22.15 3.82 -16.88
N THR A 457 22.13 2.87 -17.83
CA THR A 457 21.06 1.88 -18.11
C THR A 457 20.93 0.78 -17.03
N SER A 458 21.06 1.20 -15.76
CA SER A 458 21.27 0.40 -14.56
C SER A 458 20.50 0.97 -13.35
N PHE A 459 19.32 1.55 -13.57
CA PHE A 459 18.45 2.04 -12.51
C PHE A 459 17.03 1.45 -12.64
N CYS A 460 16.61 0.69 -11.62
CA CYS A 460 15.27 0.13 -11.54
C CYS A 460 14.49 0.84 -10.44
N ASP A 461 13.72 1.85 -10.82
CA ASP A 461 12.70 2.45 -9.97
C ASP A 461 11.61 1.42 -9.65
N CYS A 462 11.68 0.82 -8.47
CA CYS A 462 10.69 -0.12 -7.93
C CYS A 462 10.21 0.33 -6.54
N ARG A 463 9.55 1.50 -6.51
CA ARG A 463 8.81 2.06 -5.36
C ARG A 463 7.77 1.06 -4.80
N ARG A 464 7.30 1.29 -3.57
CA ARG A 464 6.25 0.45 -2.95
C ARG A 464 4.92 0.54 -3.72
N SER A 465 4.04 -0.43 -3.52
CA SER A 465 2.69 -0.35 -4.09
C SER A 465 1.83 0.63 -3.28
N CYS A 466 0.95 1.38 -3.95
CA CYS A 466 0.02 2.28 -3.30
C CYS A 466 -1.08 1.51 -2.53
N VAL A 467 -1.51 0.36 -3.03
CA VAL A 467 -2.20 -0.66 -2.24
C VAL A 467 -1.32 -1.91 -2.14
N GLU A 468 -1.16 -2.46 -0.94
CA GLU A 468 -0.31 -3.61 -0.68
C GLU A 468 -0.92 -4.47 0.44
N ILE A 469 -0.91 -5.80 0.30
CA ILE A 469 -1.31 -6.73 1.35
C ILE A 469 -0.21 -7.76 1.59
N ASN A 470 0.24 -7.85 2.85
CA ASN A 470 1.20 -8.82 3.32
C ASN A 470 0.60 -9.64 4.46
N TYR A 471 1.05 -10.87 4.64
CA TYR A 471 0.56 -11.77 5.68
C TYR A 471 1.69 -12.10 6.65
N GLU A 472 1.60 -11.59 7.88
CA GLU A 472 2.53 -11.98 8.94
C GLU A 472 2.00 -13.23 9.65
N VAL A 473 2.91 -14.08 10.10
CA VAL A 473 2.59 -15.41 10.63
C VAL A 473 3.19 -15.57 12.01
N GLN A 474 2.33 -15.83 12.99
CA GLN A 474 2.70 -16.24 14.34
C GLN A 474 2.65 -17.77 14.38
N LEU A 475 3.82 -18.40 14.50
CA LEU A 475 3.97 -19.86 14.46
C LEU A 475 3.96 -20.43 15.88
N SER A 476 3.16 -21.46 16.10
CA SER A 476 3.32 -22.38 17.23
C SER A 476 3.48 -23.81 16.72
N GLN A 477 4.17 -24.65 17.50
CA GLN A 477 4.55 -26.00 17.09
C GLN A 477 4.37 -27.00 18.23
N TYR A 478 3.96 -28.22 17.90
CA TYR A 478 3.93 -29.34 18.84
C TYR A 478 4.32 -30.65 18.16
N ALA A 479 4.97 -31.55 18.90
CA ALA A 479 5.37 -32.86 18.39
C ALA A 479 4.13 -33.70 18.03
N TRP A 480 4.02 -34.08 16.76
CA TRP A 480 2.86 -34.76 16.19
C TRP A 480 3.16 -36.24 15.94
N ASN A 481 2.97 -37.04 16.98
CA ASN A 481 3.15 -38.50 17.00
C ASN A 481 2.06 -39.25 16.19
N TYR A 482 1.66 -38.74 15.02
CA TYR A 482 0.58 -39.28 14.20
C TYR A 482 0.80 -40.73 13.80
N GLY A 483 2.04 -41.16 13.55
CA GLY A 483 2.38 -42.52 13.11
C GLY A 483 1.87 -43.66 14.02
N TYR A 484 1.53 -43.38 15.28
CA TYR A 484 0.90 -44.36 16.17
C TYR A 484 -0.62 -44.48 15.98
N MET A 485 -1.32 -43.49 15.43
CA MET A 485 -2.78 -43.53 15.25
C MET A 485 -3.21 -44.48 14.12
N PRO A 486 -2.57 -44.52 12.92
CA PRO A 486 -2.84 -45.57 11.94
C PRO A 486 -2.54 -46.97 12.48
N LEU A 487 -1.49 -47.14 13.27
CA LEU A 487 -1.16 -48.42 13.92
C LEU A 487 -2.22 -48.86 14.95
N ALA A 488 -2.86 -47.90 15.63
CA ALA A 488 -3.95 -48.18 16.56
C ALA A 488 -5.29 -48.48 15.86
N ARG A 489 -5.55 -47.87 14.69
CA ARG A 489 -6.78 -48.11 13.90
C ARG A 489 -6.69 -49.35 13.00
N PHE A 490 -5.54 -49.58 12.37
CA PHE A 490 -5.34 -50.62 11.36
C PHE A 490 -4.33 -51.64 11.89
N ARG A 491 -4.88 -52.68 12.53
CA ARG A 491 -4.16 -53.66 13.37
C ARG A 491 -3.04 -54.44 12.65
N ASP A 492 -3.03 -54.51 11.33
CA ASP A 492 -1.93 -55.11 10.58
C ASP A 492 -1.79 -54.53 9.15
N LYS A 493 -0.58 -54.07 8.81
CA LYS A 493 -0.02 -53.97 7.45
C LYS A 493 1.47 -53.62 7.54
N LYS A 494 2.25 -54.05 6.52
CA LYS A 494 3.71 -53.90 6.50
C LYS A 494 4.16 -52.44 6.67
N LYS A 495 5.19 -52.27 7.51
CA LYS A 495 5.72 -51.00 8.02
C LYS A 495 6.54 -50.24 6.97
N GLU A 496 5.88 -49.68 5.96
CA GLU A 496 6.47 -48.58 5.18
C GLU A 496 6.69 -47.39 6.12
N SER A 497 7.94 -46.91 6.20
CA SER A 497 8.29 -45.86 7.15
C SER A 497 7.96 -44.49 6.56
N TYR A 498 6.70 -44.08 6.66
CA TYR A 498 6.30 -42.71 6.37
C TYR A 498 6.82 -41.72 7.43
N ARG A 499 7.18 -40.52 6.98
CA ARG A 499 7.41 -39.33 7.79
C ARG A 499 6.21 -38.41 7.64
N TYR A 500 5.61 -38.03 8.75
CA TYR A 500 4.41 -37.20 8.77
C TYR A 500 4.72 -35.79 9.24
N ALA A 501 3.91 -34.82 8.82
CA ALA A 501 3.85 -33.48 9.40
C ALA A 501 2.45 -32.90 9.23
N ARG A 502 2.04 -31.96 10.07
CA ARG A 502 0.76 -31.23 9.90
C ARG A 502 1.02 -29.73 9.75
N LEU A 503 0.22 -29.08 8.92
CA LEU A 503 0.12 -27.63 8.87
C LEU A 503 -1.35 -27.22 9.02
N SER A 504 -1.61 -26.21 9.85
CA SER A 504 -2.91 -25.56 10.00
C SER A 504 -2.72 -24.06 9.90
N ILE A 505 -3.34 -23.41 8.92
CA ILE A 505 -3.18 -21.98 8.60
C ILE A 505 -4.52 -21.29 8.76
N PHE A 506 -4.63 -20.31 9.65
CA PHE A 506 -5.90 -19.66 9.97
C PHE A 506 -5.68 -18.19 10.34
N PHE A 507 -6.67 -17.33 10.13
CA PHE A 507 -6.59 -15.96 10.62
C PHE A 507 -6.74 -15.91 12.14
N LYS A 508 -6.02 -14.99 12.78
CA LYS A 508 -5.97 -14.86 14.23
C LYS A 508 -7.16 -14.08 14.83
N GLU A 509 -7.65 -13.08 14.11
CA GLU A 509 -8.61 -12.07 14.55
C GLU A 509 -9.60 -11.79 13.37
N ASP A 510 -10.90 -11.59 13.64
CA ASP A 510 -11.94 -11.39 12.60
C ASP A 510 -11.84 -10.03 11.87
N PHE A 511 -11.06 -9.12 12.43
CA PHE A 511 -10.85 -7.76 11.95
C PHE A 511 -9.34 -7.45 11.96
N PHE A 512 -8.92 -6.51 11.12
CA PHE A 512 -7.53 -6.07 11.05
C PHE A 512 -7.42 -4.55 10.83
N LEU A 513 -6.33 -3.97 11.33
CA LEU A 513 -6.07 -2.54 11.22
C LEU A 513 -5.31 -2.22 9.92
N THR A 514 -5.96 -1.50 9.01
CA THR A 514 -5.35 -1.03 7.76
C THR A 514 -4.45 0.18 8.02
N LEU A 515 -3.28 0.24 7.36
CA LEU A 515 -2.48 1.46 7.23
C LEU A 515 -2.99 2.30 6.05
N GLU A 516 -3.20 3.59 6.24
CA GLU A 516 -3.70 4.48 5.21
C GLU A 516 -2.70 5.60 4.90
N ARG A 517 -2.41 5.81 3.61
CA ARG A 517 -1.69 6.98 3.11
C ARG A 517 -2.71 8.06 2.77
N ASN A 518 -2.78 9.09 3.61
CA ASN A 518 -3.72 10.20 3.53
C ASN A 518 -3.01 11.51 3.18
N GLU A 519 -3.76 12.49 2.66
CA GLU A 519 -3.25 13.84 2.40
C GLU A 519 -2.99 14.56 3.74
N LEU A 520 -1.76 15.06 3.96
CA LEU A 520 -1.36 15.71 5.21
C LEU A 520 -1.87 17.16 5.32
N TYR A 521 -1.98 17.83 4.17
CA TYR A 521 -2.53 19.17 4.06
C TYR A 521 -3.33 19.26 2.77
N GLY A 522 -4.65 19.35 2.87
CA GLY A 522 -5.48 19.70 1.72
C GLY A 522 -5.29 21.18 1.34
N PRO A 523 -5.77 21.58 0.15
CA PRO A 523 -5.78 22.99 -0.25
C PRO A 523 -6.63 23.86 0.70
N ILE A 524 -7.62 23.26 1.37
CA ILE A 524 -8.45 23.90 2.39
C ILE A 524 -7.62 24.18 3.66
N ASP A 525 -6.82 23.21 4.12
CA ASP A 525 -5.95 23.38 5.29
C ASP A 525 -4.86 24.41 5.02
N PHE A 526 -4.29 24.42 3.81
CA PHE A 526 -3.35 25.45 3.41
C PHE A 526 -3.98 26.85 3.45
N LEU A 527 -5.19 27.01 2.88
CA LEU A 527 -5.93 28.28 2.92
C LEU A 527 -6.28 28.72 4.35
N ALA A 528 -6.69 27.78 5.21
CA ALA A 528 -7.00 28.05 6.61
C ALA A 528 -5.76 28.49 7.41
N ASN A 529 -4.61 27.82 7.23
CA ASN A 529 -3.36 28.20 7.88
C ASN A 529 -2.82 29.55 7.36
N PHE A 530 -2.92 29.79 6.05
CA PHE A 530 -2.53 31.06 5.42
C PHE A 530 -3.38 32.23 5.93
N GLY A 531 -4.71 32.06 5.94
CA GLY A 531 -5.65 33.04 6.49
C GLY A 531 -5.46 33.27 8.00
N GLY A 532 -5.20 32.20 8.76
CA GLY A 532 -4.91 32.28 10.19
C GLY A 532 -3.64 33.09 10.50
N LEU A 533 -2.55 32.89 9.74
CA LEU A 533 -1.33 33.68 9.88
C LEU A 533 -1.53 35.14 9.49
N LEU A 534 -2.24 35.42 8.39
CA LEU A 534 -2.52 36.81 7.98
C LEU A 534 -3.40 37.53 9.01
N GLY A 535 -4.45 36.88 9.50
CA GLY A 535 -5.32 37.40 10.56
C GLY A 535 -4.56 37.66 11.87
N LEU A 536 -3.73 36.72 12.32
CA LEU A 536 -2.96 36.84 13.57
C LEU A 536 -1.95 37.99 13.53
N PHE A 537 -1.19 38.14 12.44
CA PHE A 537 -0.12 39.13 12.35
C PHE A 537 -0.60 40.52 11.89
N THR A 538 -1.67 40.61 11.10
CA THR A 538 -2.08 41.87 10.44
C THR A 538 -3.56 42.22 10.55
N GLY A 539 -4.39 41.37 11.17
CA GLY A 539 -5.85 41.53 11.19
C GLY A 539 -6.52 41.31 9.82
N PHE A 540 -5.75 40.91 8.81
CA PHE A 540 -6.22 40.82 7.42
C PHE A 540 -7.23 39.68 7.24
N SER A 541 -8.32 39.99 6.54
CA SER A 541 -9.44 39.11 6.25
C SER A 541 -9.88 39.17 4.79
N LEU A 542 -10.86 38.35 4.40
CA LEU A 542 -11.50 38.45 3.07
C LEU A 542 -12.15 39.83 2.84
N LEU A 543 -12.61 40.51 3.90
CA LEU A 543 -13.12 41.89 3.80
C LEU A 543 -11.97 42.88 3.56
N SER A 544 -10.82 42.69 4.21
CA SER A 544 -9.61 43.50 3.98
C SER A 544 -9.07 43.33 2.55
N LEU A 545 -9.20 42.14 1.96
CA LEU A 545 -8.93 41.92 0.53
C LEU A 545 -9.93 42.67 -0.37
N ALA A 546 -11.22 42.63 -0.03
CA ALA A 546 -12.26 43.36 -0.77
C ALA A 546 -12.09 44.89 -0.67
N GLU A 547 -11.65 45.42 0.48
CA GLU A 547 -11.25 46.82 0.65
C GLU A 547 -10.11 47.21 -0.30
N ILE A 548 -9.04 46.42 -0.36
CA ILE A 548 -7.92 46.66 -1.29
C ILE A 548 -8.43 46.69 -2.73
N VAL A 549 -9.21 45.69 -3.14
CA VAL A 549 -9.75 45.62 -4.51
C VAL A 549 -10.67 46.82 -4.80
N TYR A 550 -11.52 47.23 -3.85
CA TYR A 550 -12.37 48.42 -3.96
C TYR A 550 -11.55 49.70 -4.13
N PHE A 551 -10.54 49.92 -3.29
CA PHE A 551 -9.66 51.10 -3.34
C PHE A 551 -8.71 51.11 -4.56
N LEU A 552 -8.39 49.95 -5.15
CA LEU A 552 -7.55 49.85 -6.36
C LEU A 552 -8.36 49.82 -7.68
N SER A 553 -9.68 49.63 -7.65
CA SER A 553 -10.51 49.56 -8.87
C SER A 553 -11.72 50.49 -8.83
N VAL A 554 -12.78 50.13 -8.10
CA VAL A 554 -14.07 50.84 -8.07
C VAL A 554 -13.90 52.28 -7.63
N ARG A 555 -13.17 52.54 -6.55
CA ARG A 555 -12.92 53.89 -6.01
C ARG A 555 -12.16 54.77 -7.02
N ILE A 556 -11.12 54.22 -7.66
CA ILE A 556 -10.35 54.90 -8.72
C ILE A 556 -11.22 55.23 -9.93
N CYS A 557 -12.02 54.27 -10.41
CA CYS A 557 -12.91 54.46 -11.57
C CYS A 557 -14.01 55.48 -11.29
N CYS A 558 -14.61 55.45 -10.09
CA CYS A 558 -15.60 56.43 -9.66
C CYS A 558 -15.00 57.84 -9.51
N ASN A 559 -13.84 57.97 -8.88
CA ASN A 559 -13.11 59.25 -8.77
C ASN A 559 -12.79 59.82 -10.16
N PHE A 560 -12.29 58.99 -11.08
CA PHE A 560 -11.99 59.42 -12.44
C PHE A 560 -13.24 59.88 -13.20
N ARG A 561 -14.38 59.19 -13.05
CA ARG A 561 -15.66 59.61 -13.65
C ARG A 561 -16.22 60.90 -13.04
N LEU A 562 -16.13 61.07 -11.71
CA LEU A 562 -16.72 62.20 -10.99
C LEU A 562 -15.86 63.48 -11.03
N HIS A 563 -14.54 63.33 -11.07
CA HIS A 563 -13.59 64.45 -10.87
C HIS A 563 -12.55 64.59 -11.98
N LYS A 564 -12.58 63.73 -13.03
CA LYS A 564 -11.55 63.63 -14.08
C LYS A 564 -10.14 63.40 -13.53
N PHE A 565 -10.03 62.91 -12.30
CA PHE A 565 -8.76 62.66 -11.61
C PHE A 565 -8.91 61.52 -10.61
N TRP A 566 -7.93 60.62 -10.57
CA TRP A 566 -8.08 59.32 -9.91
C TRP A 566 -8.00 59.38 -8.38
N THR A 567 -7.32 60.38 -7.81
CA THR A 567 -7.19 60.56 -6.35
C THR A 567 -8.39 61.28 -5.71
N GLY A 568 -9.47 61.54 -6.47
CA GLY A 568 -10.60 62.36 -6.04
C GLY A 568 -10.55 63.78 -6.62
N PRO A 569 -11.22 64.76 -5.99
CA PRO A 569 -11.23 66.15 -6.45
C PRO A 569 -9.82 66.73 -6.58
N LYS A 570 -9.58 67.46 -7.68
CA LYS A 570 -8.52 68.47 -7.69
C LYS A 570 -9.03 69.72 -6.96
N ASN A 571 -8.21 70.23 -6.05
CA ASN A 571 -8.18 71.66 -5.74
C ASN A 571 -7.37 72.36 -6.84
#